data_AF-A0AA88KUU9-F1
#
_entry.id   AF-A0AA88KUU9-F1
#
_cell.length_a   1.000
_cell.length_b   1.000
_cell.length_c   1.000
_cell.angle_alpha   90.00
_cell.angle_beta   90.00
_cell.angle_gamma   90.00
#
_symmetry.space_group_name_H-M   'P 1'
#
loop_
_entity.id
_entity.type
_entity.pdbx_description
1 polymer ?
#
loop_
_entity_poly.entity_id
_entity_poly.type
_entity_poly.pdbx_seq_one_letter_code
_entity_poly.pdbx_strand_id
1 'polypeptide(L)'
;MQTENFIAYLVVFLRFLRRCSLSKSHYYAGLRDIFAKRGPMGDESMHSFVKRRFGPDVAEYLIDPLVRGICAGDCREISVSFLLKELKETEMKSRSIMLSTAKKLFMKKKSEEKKSKPELARKAEHEGWSVWSLQGGLETFIDSMVDHLCNNGDEIKYDTKITSIELEGKKARIKMES
;
A
#
# COMPACT_ATOMS: atom_id res chain seq x y z
N MET A 1 8.74 1.10 8.71
CA MET A 1 8.76 1.14 7.24
C MET A 1 7.36 1.31 6.63
N GLN A 2 6.31 0.76 7.23
CA GLN A 2 4.97 0.72 6.64
C GLN A 2 4.10 1.98 6.92
N THR A 3 4.38 2.69 8.03
CA THR A 3 3.74 3.99 8.38
C THR A 3 4.08 5.14 7.43
N GLU A 4 5.13 5.01 6.63
CA GLU A 4 5.54 6.05 5.66
C GLU A 4 4.64 6.03 4.43
N ASN A 5 4.12 4.86 4.06
CA ASN A 5 3.16 4.74 2.98
C ASN A 5 1.85 5.43 3.34
N PHE A 6 1.34 5.28 4.56
CA PHE A 6 0.09 5.94 4.98
C PHE A 6 0.22 7.47 5.06
N ILE A 7 1.35 7.99 5.55
CA ILE A 7 1.59 9.44 5.54
C ILE A 7 1.76 9.93 4.10
N ALA A 8 2.43 9.17 3.23
CA ALA A 8 2.49 9.50 1.81
C ALA A 8 1.10 9.50 1.17
N TYR A 9 0.24 8.52 1.45
CA TYR A 9 -1.14 8.49 0.97
C TYR A 9 -1.95 9.67 1.52
N LEU A 10 -1.82 10.01 2.80
CA LEU A 10 -2.52 11.14 3.42
C LEU A 10 -1.99 12.48 2.89
N VAL A 11 -0.68 12.62 2.65
CA VAL A 11 -0.07 13.84 2.08
C VAL A 11 -0.42 13.98 0.60
N VAL A 12 -0.36 12.89 -0.18
CA VAL A 12 -0.83 12.85 -1.57
C VAL A 12 -2.32 13.14 -1.62
N PHE A 13 -3.12 12.57 -0.72
CA PHE A 13 -4.55 12.82 -0.57
C PHE A 13 -4.83 14.28 -0.21
N LEU A 14 -4.14 14.86 0.77
CA LEU A 14 -4.27 16.28 1.15
C LEU A 14 -3.81 17.20 0.02
N ARG A 15 -2.79 16.81 -0.75
CA ARG A 15 -2.26 17.57 -1.89
C ARG A 15 -3.19 17.48 -3.12
N PHE A 16 -3.86 16.33 -3.29
CA PHE A 16 -4.92 16.10 -4.27
C PHE A 16 -6.19 16.88 -3.92
N LEU A 17 -6.64 16.81 -2.65
CA LEU A 17 -7.75 17.60 -2.12
C LEU A 17 -7.50 19.11 -2.23
N ARG A 18 -6.23 19.56 -2.19
CA ARG A 18 -5.84 20.96 -2.39
C ARG A 18 -5.89 21.40 -3.86
N ARG A 19 -5.89 20.46 -4.82
CA ARG A 19 -5.99 20.73 -6.27
C ARG A 19 -7.40 20.57 -6.81
N CYS A 20 -8.20 19.72 -6.19
CA CYS A 20 -9.61 19.63 -6.52
C CYS A 20 -10.36 20.78 -5.84
N SER A 21 -11.09 21.58 -6.62
CA SER A 21 -12.10 22.52 -6.10
C SER A 21 -13.30 21.73 -5.55
N LEU A 22 -13.06 20.94 -4.52
CA LEU A 22 -14.03 20.07 -3.89
C LEU A 22 -14.79 20.92 -2.87
N SER A 23 -16.02 21.28 -3.26
CA SER A 23 -17.01 22.08 -2.52
C SER A 23 -17.12 21.72 -1.03
N LYS A 24 -17.68 22.65 -0.24
CA LYS A 24 -17.71 22.74 1.24
C LYS A 24 -18.18 21.50 2.05
N SER A 25 -18.56 20.39 1.39
CA SER A 25 -18.97 19.11 2.00
C SER A 25 -17.81 18.31 2.65
N HIS A 26 -16.54 18.53 2.26
CA HIS A 26 -15.44 17.62 2.58
C HIS A 26 -14.73 17.84 3.93
N TYR A 27 -14.90 19.01 4.57
CA TYR A 27 -14.41 19.22 5.95
C TYR A 27 -15.09 18.28 6.96
N TYR A 28 -16.31 17.82 6.64
CA TYR A 28 -17.06 16.89 7.48
C TYR A 28 -16.54 15.46 7.44
N ALA A 29 -15.75 15.05 6.44
CA ALA A 29 -15.22 13.68 6.35
C ALA A 29 -14.22 13.37 7.48
N GLY A 30 -13.35 14.34 7.80
CA GLY A 30 -12.41 14.22 8.92
C GLY A 30 -13.10 14.25 10.29
N LEU A 31 -14.12 15.10 10.45
CA LEU A 31 -14.95 15.13 11.66
C LEU A 31 -15.77 13.84 11.81
N ARG A 32 -16.25 13.27 10.70
CA ARG A 32 -17.04 12.04 10.70
C ARG A 32 -16.23 10.82 11.15
N ASP A 33 -14.93 10.74 10.83
CA ASP A 33 -14.06 9.67 11.36
C ASP A 33 -13.98 9.70 12.90
N ILE A 34 -13.98 10.89 13.50
CA ILE A 34 -13.93 11.04 14.96
C ILE A 34 -15.19 10.46 15.62
N PHE A 35 -16.35 10.58 14.96
CA PHE A 35 -17.64 10.10 15.47
C PHE A 35 -18.08 8.75 14.89
N ALA A 36 -17.34 8.17 13.94
CA ALA A 36 -17.70 6.93 13.28
C ALA A 36 -17.72 5.73 14.25
N LYS A 37 -18.75 4.89 14.12
CA LYS A 37 -18.84 3.62 14.85
C LYS A 37 -17.83 2.62 14.31
N ARG A 38 -17.32 1.74 15.17
CA ARG A 38 -16.46 0.61 14.78
C ARG A 38 -17.20 -0.33 13.83
N GLY A 39 -16.48 -0.84 12.84
CA GLY A 39 -16.95 -1.84 11.89
C GLY A 39 -17.07 -3.24 12.47
N PRO A 40 -17.57 -4.21 11.67
CA PRO A 40 -17.59 -5.61 12.04
C PRO A 40 -16.17 -6.15 12.25
N MET A 41 -16.01 -7.18 13.09
CA MET A 41 -14.71 -7.83 13.30
C MET A 41 -14.26 -8.67 12.09
N GLY A 42 -15.17 -8.97 11.16
CA GLY A 42 -14.90 -9.75 9.96
C GLY A 42 -14.25 -8.97 8.82
N ASP A 43 -14.23 -9.57 7.64
CA ASP A 43 -13.84 -8.86 6.44
C ASP A 43 -14.98 -7.97 5.91
N GLU A 44 -14.62 -6.79 5.44
CA GLU A 44 -15.58 -5.84 4.85
C GLU A 44 -14.95 -5.24 3.59
N SER A 45 -15.80 -4.87 2.63
CA SER A 45 -15.30 -4.22 1.42
C SER A 45 -14.75 -2.83 1.72
N MET A 46 -13.76 -2.43 0.94
CA MET A 46 -13.10 -1.14 1.06
C MET A 46 -14.08 0.02 0.88
N HIS A 47 -15.03 -0.13 -0.07
CA HIS A 47 -16.13 0.81 -0.24
C HIS A 47 -16.98 0.96 1.02
N SER A 48 -17.39 -0.14 1.66
CA SER A 48 -18.24 -0.12 2.86
C SER A 48 -17.55 0.53 4.06
N PHE A 49 -16.28 0.20 4.28
CA PHE A 49 -15.45 0.79 5.32
C PHE A 49 -15.33 2.32 5.15
N VAL A 50 -14.96 2.77 3.94
CA VAL A 50 -14.75 4.21 3.68
C VAL A 50 -16.08 4.97 3.68
N LYS A 51 -17.15 4.41 3.10
CA LYS A 51 -18.48 5.03 3.12
C LYS A 51 -18.98 5.28 4.54
N ARG A 52 -18.74 4.33 5.45
CA ARG A 52 -19.12 4.44 6.87
C ARG A 52 -18.33 5.55 7.57
N ARG A 53 -17.00 5.56 7.41
CA ARG A 53 -16.09 6.44 8.15
C ARG A 53 -15.95 7.84 7.57
N PHE A 54 -15.74 7.94 6.27
CA PHE A 54 -15.42 9.19 5.57
C PHE A 54 -16.58 9.71 4.71
N GLY A 55 -17.58 8.87 4.42
CA GLY A 55 -18.78 9.24 3.69
C GLY A 55 -18.83 8.67 2.27
N PRO A 56 -20.02 8.70 1.63
CA PRO A 56 -20.22 8.13 0.29
C PRO A 56 -19.37 8.81 -0.78
N ASP A 57 -19.19 10.13 -0.70
CA ASP A 57 -18.42 10.89 -1.70
C ASP A 57 -16.95 10.45 -1.75
N VAL A 58 -16.35 10.17 -0.58
CA VAL A 58 -14.97 9.68 -0.49
C VAL A 58 -14.87 8.24 -1.01
N ALA A 59 -15.88 7.41 -0.76
CA ALA A 59 -15.90 6.05 -1.28
C ALA A 59 -15.99 6.04 -2.83
N GLU A 60 -16.90 6.84 -3.39
CA GLU A 60 -17.21 6.83 -4.83
C GLU A 60 -16.22 7.65 -5.68
N TYR A 61 -15.77 8.81 -5.21
CA TYR A 61 -14.96 9.73 -6.03
C TYR A 61 -13.46 9.70 -5.72
N LEU A 62 -13.04 9.03 -4.65
CA LEU A 62 -11.63 8.88 -4.31
C LEU A 62 -11.20 7.42 -4.33
N ILE A 63 -11.84 6.60 -3.49
CA ILE A 63 -11.40 5.21 -3.32
C ILE A 63 -11.67 4.41 -4.57
N ASP A 64 -12.84 4.55 -5.19
CA ASP A 64 -13.17 3.79 -6.38
C ASP A 64 -12.21 4.08 -7.56
N PRO A 65 -11.87 5.34 -7.91
CA PRO A 65 -10.81 5.63 -8.88
C PRO A 65 -9.41 5.14 -8.46
N LEU A 66 -9.07 5.25 -7.17
CA LEU A 66 -7.77 4.79 -6.65
C LEU A 66 -7.60 3.28 -6.84
N VAL A 67 -8.64 2.52 -6.54
CA VAL A 67 -8.63 1.05 -6.63
C VAL A 67 -8.58 0.59 -8.08
N ARG A 68 -9.30 1.27 -8.98
CA ARG A 68 -9.15 1.05 -10.42
C ARG A 68 -7.75 1.40 -10.92
N GLY A 69 -7.14 2.45 -10.39
CA GLY A 69 -5.79 2.86 -10.76
C GLY A 69 -4.68 1.90 -10.30
N ILE A 70 -4.81 1.31 -9.10
CA ILE A 70 -3.79 0.41 -8.53
C ILE A 70 -4.00 -1.03 -8.99
N CYS A 71 -5.24 -1.52 -8.98
CA CYS A 71 -5.57 -2.94 -9.12
C CYS A 71 -6.45 -3.26 -10.32
N ALA A 72 -6.91 -2.25 -11.08
CA ALA A 72 -7.92 -2.42 -12.12
C ALA A 72 -9.20 -3.15 -11.64
N GLY A 73 -9.53 -3.04 -10.35
CA GLY A 73 -10.63 -3.76 -9.70
C GLY A 73 -11.73 -2.84 -9.16
N ASP A 74 -12.82 -3.45 -8.67
CA ASP A 74 -13.94 -2.75 -8.03
C ASP A 74 -13.72 -2.64 -6.50
N CYS A 75 -13.84 -1.44 -5.95
CA CYS A 75 -13.70 -1.19 -4.51
C CYS A 75 -14.79 -1.85 -3.64
N ARG A 76 -15.89 -2.32 -4.25
CA ARG A 76 -16.99 -3.02 -3.59
C ARG A 76 -16.70 -4.50 -3.37
N GLU A 77 -15.84 -5.08 -4.20
CA GLU A 77 -15.44 -6.50 -4.12
C GLU A 77 -14.09 -6.67 -3.40
N ILE A 78 -13.25 -5.63 -3.38
CA ILE A 78 -11.94 -5.70 -2.74
C ILE A 78 -12.05 -5.48 -1.23
N SER A 79 -11.46 -6.43 -0.49
CA SER A 79 -11.29 -6.36 0.96
C SER A 79 -10.56 -5.08 1.38
N VAL A 80 -11.08 -4.40 2.42
CA VAL A 80 -10.36 -3.29 3.07
C VAL A 80 -8.99 -3.74 3.61
N SER A 81 -8.84 -5.02 3.95
CA SER A 81 -7.60 -5.58 4.49
C SER A 81 -6.50 -5.72 3.45
N PHE A 82 -6.82 -5.57 2.15
CA PHE A 82 -5.85 -5.67 1.05
C PHE A 82 -5.00 -4.39 0.94
N LEU A 83 -5.62 -3.21 0.79
CA LEU A 83 -4.89 -1.93 0.66
C LEU A 83 -4.84 -1.11 1.95
N LEU A 84 -5.86 -1.22 2.81
CA LEU A 84 -6.07 -0.34 3.97
C LEU A 84 -5.96 -1.08 5.32
N LYS A 85 -5.17 -2.16 5.37
CA LYS A 85 -4.96 -2.98 6.57
C LYS A 85 -4.61 -2.14 7.81
N GLU A 86 -3.67 -1.21 7.67
CA GLU A 86 -3.25 -0.35 8.78
C GLU A 86 -4.38 0.54 9.32
N LEU A 87 -5.27 1.02 8.45
CA LEU A 87 -6.43 1.82 8.85
C LEU A 87 -7.42 0.95 9.61
N LYS A 88 -7.70 -0.27 9.11
CA LYS A 88 -8.57 -1.24 9.79
C LYS A 88 -8.03 -1.61 11.17
N GLU A 89 -6.73 -1.91 11.26
CA GLU A 89 -6.08 -2.18 12.55
C GLU A 89 -6.13 -0.99 13.50
N THR A 90 -5.97 0.22 12.98
CA THR A 90 -6.05 1.44 13.78
C THR A 90 -7.47 1.68 14.26
N GLU A 91 -8.51 1.44 13.45
CA GLU A 91 -9.92 1.45 13.89
C GLU A 91 -10.17 0.43 15.02
N MET A 92 -9.64 -0.77 14.89
CA MET A 92 -9.84 -1.82 15.90
C MET A 92 -9.19 -1.42 17.24
N LYS A 93 -7.97 -0.88 17.17
CA LYS A 93 -7.21 -0.43 18.35
C LYS A 93 -7.73 0.88 18.94
N SER A 94 -8.30 1.77 18.13
CA SER A 94 -8.65 3.14 18.53
C SER A 94 -9.89 3.66 17.82
N ARG A 95 -10.71 4.46 18.51
CA ARG A 95 -12.01 4.91 17.99
C ARG A 95 -11.88 5.83 16.75
N SER A 96 -10.83 6.64 16.68
CA SER A 96 -10.54 7.54 15.55
C SER A 96 -9.20 7.22 14.91
N ILE A 97 -9.21 7.08 13.58
CA ILE A 97 -8.02 6.83 12.77
C ILE A 97 -7.18 8.10 12.65
N MET A 98 -7.84 9.25 12.47
CA MET A 98 -7.19 10.56 12.35
C MET A 98 -6.41 10.92 13.62
N LEU A 99 -7.03 10.78 14.79
CA LEU A 99 -6.41 11.12 16.07
C LEU A 99 -5.20 10.21 16.37
N SER A 100 -5.34 8.92 16.11
CA SER A 100 -4.26 7.95 16.34
C SER A 100 -3.08 8.15 15.40
N THR A 101 -3.35 8.50 14.13
CA THR A 101 -2.30 8.85 13.17
C THR A 101 -1.57 10.11 13.60
N ALA A 102 -2.30 11.16 13.99
CA ALA A 102 -1.70 12.40 14.47
C ALA A 102 -0.79 12.15 15.68
N LYS A 103 -1.28 11.39 16.67
CA LYS A 103 -0.49 11.02 17.87
C LYS A 103 0.78 10.26 17.48
N LYS A 104 0.71 9.28 16.57
CA LYS A 104 1.88 8.56 16.06
C LYS A 104 2.89 9.49 15.39
N LEU A 105 2.42 10.46 14.61
CA LEU A 105 3.28 11.42 13.92
C LEU A 105 4.04 12.33 14.91
N PHE A 106 3.33 12.82 15.95
CA PHE A 106 3.95 13.62 17.01
C PHE A 106 4.95 12.82 17.85
N MET A 107 4.71 11.52 18.07
CA MET A 107 5.61 10.65 18.84
C MET A 107 6.82 10.14 18.03
N LYS A 108 6.65 9.84 16.73
CA LYS A 108 7.73 9.33 15.85
C LYS A 108 8.87 10.35 15.65
N LYS A 109 8.56 11.65 15.72
CA LYS A 109 9.55 12.74 15.63
C LYS A 109 10.63 12.69 16.73
N LYS A 110 10.42 11.92 17.80
CA LYS A 110 11.29 11.86 18.98
C LYS A 110 12.27 10.67 19.00
N SER A 111 12.20 9.74 18.05
CA SER A 111 12.88 8.44 18.17
C SER A 111 13.39 7.86 16.83
N GLU A 112 14.18 8.61 16.06
CA GLU A 112 14.98 8.00 14.99
C GLU A 112 16.43 7.82 15.42
N GLU A 113 16.74 6.62 15.92
CA GLU A 113 18.09 6.06 15.87
C GLU A 113 18.45 5.76 14.41
N LYS A 114 19.53 6.40 13.95
CA LYS A 114 20.07 6.30 12.59
C LYS A 114 20.59 4.89 12.31
N LYS A 115 19.75 4.03 11.74
CA LYS A 115 20.27 2.96 10.87
C LYS A 115 20.86 3.61 9.62
N SER A 116 22.04 3.17 9.18
CA SER A 116 22.68 3.65 7.96
C SER A 116 21.78 3.32 6.76
N LYS A 117 21.00 4.31 6.31
CA LYS A 117 20.24 4.20 5.06
C LYS A 117 21.25 4.15 3.90
N PRO A 118 20.99 3.35 2.84
CA PRO A 118 21.80 3.40 1.63
C PRO A 118 21.75 4.81 1.01
N GLU A 119 22.81 5.19 0.29
CA GLU A 119 23.00 6.56 -0.22
C GLU A 119 21.82 7.04 -1.07
N LEU A 120 21.32 6.19 -1.97
CA LEU A 120 20.17 6.48 -2.82
C LEU A 120 18.90 6.76 -2.01
N ALA A 121 18.66 6.03 -0.91
CA ALA A 121 17.50 6.26 -0.05
C ALA A 121 17.59 7.62 0.65
N ARG A 122 18.79 8.04 1.07
CA ARG A 122 19.02 9.37 1.66
C ARG A 122 18.81 10.47 0.63
N LYS A 123 19.28 10.28 -0.60
CA LYS A 123 19.09 11.24 -1.70
C LYS A 123 17.60 11.39 -2.05
N ALA A 124 16.87 10.28 -2.17
CA ALA A 124 15.43 10.28 -2.45
C ALA A 124 14.62 11.02 -1.37
N GLU A 125 14.99 10.83 -0.09
CA GLU A 125 14.37 11.55 1.03
C GLU A 125 14.67 13.05 0.99
N HIS A 126 15.94 13.43 0.74
CA HIS A 126 16.35 14.83 0.67
C HIS A 126 15.71 15.58 -0.52
N GLU A 127 15.59 14.92 -1.67
CA GLU A 127 15.00 15.50 -2.88
C GLU A 127 13.47 15.34 -2.93
N GLY A 128 12.87 14.64 -1.97
CA GLY A 128 11.42 14.49 -1.86
C GLY A 128 10.79 13.70 -3.00
N TRP A 129 11.45 12.62 -3.45
CA TRP A 129 10.95 11.79 -4.54
C TRP A 129 9.63 11.11 -4.16
N SER A 130 8.55 11.40 -4.90
CA SER A 130 7.26 10.70 -4.75
C SER A 130 7.15 9.48 -5.65
N VAL A 131 7.80 9.53 -6.83
CA VAL A 131 7.82 8.47 -7.84
C VAL A 131 9.18 8.51 -8.52
N TRP A 132 9.74 7.35 -8.82
CA TRP A 132 10.98 7.20 -9.56
C TRP A 132 10.88 5.96 -10.47
N SER A 133 11.74 5.89 -11.48
CA SER A 133 11.89 4.74 -12.36
C SER A 133 13.36 4.59 -12.74
N LEU A 134 13.71 3.52 -13.44
CA LEU A 134 15.05 3.30 -13.95
C LEU A 134 15.15 3.79 -15.40
N GLN A 135 16.34 4.25 -15.78
CA GLN A 135 16.63 4.54 -17.17
C GLN A 135 16.59 3.23 -17.96
N GLY A 136 15.78 3.17 -19.02
CA GLY A 136 15.49 1.92 -19.74
C GLY A 136 14.22 1.21 -19.29
N GLY A 137 13.56 1.69 -18.23
CA GLY A 137 12.32 1.10 -17.70
C GLY A 137 12.56 0.12 -16.55
N LEU A 138 11.49 -0.43 -15.99
CA LEU A 138 11.57 -1.38 -14.86
C LEU A 138 12.15 -2.74 -15.27
N GLU A 139 12.17 -3.06 -16.56
CA GLU A 139 12.80 -4.27 -17.11
C GLU A 139 14.28 -4.35 -16.77
N THR A 140 14.99 -3.22 -16.77
CA THR A 140 16.41 -3.13 -16.37
C THR A 140 16.68 -3.72 -14.98
N PHE A 141 15.71 -3.64 -14.06
CA PHE A 141 15.83 -4.27 -12.75
C PHE A 141 15.80 -5.80 -12.86
N ILE A 142 14.90 -6.32 -13.69
CA ILE A 142 14.76 -7.76 -13.92
C ILE A 142 16.00 -8.30 -14.62
N ASP A 143 16.49 -7.61 -15.66
CA ASP A 143 17.72 -7.99 -16.37
C ASP A 143 18.91 -8.06 -15.42
N SER A 144 19.05 -7.05 -14.55
CA SER A 144 20.13 -7.03 -13.54
C SER A 144 20.03 -8.18 -12.54
N MET A 145 18.81 -8.62 -12.18
CA MET A 145 18.60 -9.78 -11.32
C MET A 145 18.97 -11.09 -12.02
N VAL A 146 18.59 -11.23 -13.29
CA VAL A 146 18.95 -12.38 -14.12
C VAL A 146 20.47 -12.49 -14.25
N ASP A 147 21.14 -11.40 -14.61
CA ASP A 147 22.60 -11.34 -14.71
C ASP A 147 23.27 -11.69 -13.37
N HIS A 148 22.74 -11.19 -12.26
CA HIS A 148 23.29 -11.48 -10.93
C HIS A 148 23.21 -12.98 -10.58
N LEU A 149 22.07 -13.63 -10.87
CA LEU A 149 21.88 -15.07 -10.63
C LEU A 149 22.79 -15.92 -11.53
N CYS A 150 22.85 -15.61 -12.83
CA CYS A 150 23.73 -16.33 -13.76
C CYS A 150 25.21 -16.17 -13.39
N ASN A 151 25.63 -14.98 -12.93
CA ASN A 151 26.99 -14.75 -12.44
C ASN A 151 27.32 -15.53 -11.16
N ASN A 152 26.31 -15.85 -10.34
CA ASN A 152 26.46 -16.70 -9.16
C ASN A 152 26.44 -18.20 -9.49
N GLY A 153 26.25 -18.57 -10.76
CA GLY A 153 26.21 -19.95 -11.23
C GLY A 153 24.83 -20.61 -11.18
N ASP A 154 23.76 -19.84 -10.94
CA ASP A 154 22.39 -20.35 -10.95
C ASP A 154 21.89 -20.54 -12.40
N GLU A 155 21.20 -21.66 -12.66
CA GLU A 155 20.56 -21.95 -13.94
C GLU A 155 19.09 -21.47 -13.93
N ILE A 156 18.71 -20.63 -14.90
CA ILE A 156 17.33 -20.17 -15.08
C ILE A 156 16.73 -20.85 -16.31
N LYS A 157 15.62 -21.56 -16.12
CA LYS A 157 14.88 -22.25 -17.20
C LYS A 157 13.66 -21.44 -17.62
N TYR A 158 13.72 -20.84 -18.80
CA TYR A 158 12.59 -20.17 -19.44
C TYR A 158 11.68 -21.17 -20.16
N ASP A 159 10.48 -20.72 -20.53
CA ASP A 159 9.49 -21.50 -21.31
C ASP A 159 9.13 -22.87 -20.73
N THR A 160 9.40 -23.09 -19.45
CA THR A 160 9.19 -24.38 -18.77
C THR A 160 7.99 -24.27 -17.83
N LYS A 161 6.86 -24.87 -18.22
CA LYS A 161 5.64 -24.82 -17.41
C LYS A 161 5.71 -25.85 -16.30
N ILE A 162 5.48 -25.43 -15.06
CA ILE A 162 5.34 -26.35 -13.93
C ILE A 162 3.91 -26.94 -13.96
N THR A 163 3.81 -28.27 -14.03
CA THR A 163 2.53 -28.99 -14.11
C THR A 163 2.10 -29.59 -12.78
N SER A 164 3.04 -30.04 -11.96
CA SER A 164 2.73 -30.48 -10.60
C SER A 164 3.91 -30.32 -9.64
N ILE A 165 3.58 -30.24 -8.36
CA ILE A 165 4.54 -30.26 -7.26
C ILE A 165 4.10 -31.36 -6.29
N GLU A 166 4.94 -32.38 -6.12
CA GLU A 166 4.71 -33.52 -5.24
C GLU A 166 5.69 -33.49 -4.07
N LEU A 167 5.19 -33.59 -2.84
CA LEU A 167 6.02 -33.58 -1.64
C LEU A 167 6.38 -35.02 -1.26
N GLU A 168 7.67 -35.35 -1.34
CA GLU A 168 8.25 -36.63 -0.93
C GLU A 168 9.07 -36.42 0.35
N GLY A 169 8.39 -36.48 1.50
CA GLY A 169 8.99 -36.27 2.82
C GLY A 169 9.53 -34.84 2.98
N LYS A 170 10.86 -34.67 2.99
CA LYS A 170 11.54 -33.36 3.07
C LYS A 170 11.91 -32.77 1.70
N LYS A 171 11.64 -33.47 0.60
CA LYS A 171 11.95 -33.03 -0.76
C LYS A 171 10.66 -32.71 -1.50
N ALA A 172 10.74 -31.77 -2.44
CA ALA A 172 9.67 -31.51 -3.41
C ALA A 172 10.15 -31.99 -4.79
N ARG A 173 9.32 -32.78 -5.46
CA ARG A 173 9.49 -33.18 -6.86
C ARG A 173 8.63 -32.27 -7.71
N ILE A 174 9.25 -31.53 -8.61
CA ILE A 174 8.57 -30.59 -9.51
C ILE A 174 8.48 -31.27 -10.88
N LYS A 175 7.26 -31.51 -11.36
CA LYS A 175 7.03 -31.99 -12.74
C LYS A 175 6.94 -30.77 -13.66
N MET A 176 7.70 -30.84 -14.75
CA MET A 176 7.85 -29.77 -15.72
C MET A 176 7.45 -30.31 -17.10
N GLU A 177 6.78 -29.47 -17.87
CA GLU A 177 6.47 -29.70 -19.29
C GLU A 177 7.31 -28.68 -20.10
N SER A 178 8.14 -29.20 -21.01
CA SER A 178 8.97 -28.42 -21.95
C SER A 178 8.37 -28.43 -23.33
#